data_AF-A0A6P6BUW8-F1
#
_entry.id   AF-A0A6P6BUW8-F1
#
_cell.length_a   1.000
_cell.length_b   1.000
_cell.length_c   1.000
_cell.angle_alpha   90.00
_cell.angle_beta   90.00
_cell.angle_gamma   90.00
#
_symmetry.space_group_name_H-M   'P 1'
#
loop_
_entity.id
_entity.type
_entity.pdbx_description
1 polymer ?
#
loop_
_entity_poly.entity_id
_entity_poly.type
_entity_poly.pdbx_seq_one_letter_code
_entity_poly.pdbx_strand_id
1 'polypeptide(L)'
;MLEFEDQPCCPVSRDWANNSTVEASGNIEATEDKRKCEDPDSPMTKKMRLEPRIPAKEVANGAAHHQSFGSQESGPIPPDVSNTNLPSKSQAPVGGMAPGGAKVVDVYRTGAKCVPGEAGDSGKPGAEYHQVGLFRVKPGRGDRTCSMSCSDKLARWNVLGCQGALLMHFLEEPIYLSAVVIGKCPYSQEAMQRALTGRCQNILALPKGFGIQEVKLQQSTLLFEQSRCAVQAKRADGPGRLVPCGAAISWSAVPEQPLDVTANGFPQGTTKKGIRSLQARSRISKVELFRSFQKLLSSISEDKWPDSLRVRKLETYQEFKEAASAYQEAWNALQKQAFASWIRNPPDYHQFK
;
A
#
# COMPACT_ATOMS: atom_id res chain seq x y z
N MET A 1 33.94 -6.67 -23.68
CA MET A 1 33.55 -7.82 -22.86
C MET A 1 33.25 -7.25 -21.49
N LEU A 2 31.97 -6.93 -21.25
CA LEU A 2 31.48 -6.30 -20.01
C LEU A 2 30.45 -7.25 -19.45
N GLU A 3 30.70 -7.67 -18.22
CA GLU A 3 29.96 -8.66 -17.46
C GLU A 3 28.56 -8.14 -17.12
N PHE A 4 27.56 -9.00 -17.35
CA PHE A 4 26.17 -8.76 -16.99
C PHE A 4 26.01 -8.97 -15.48
N GLU A 5 25.59 -7.94 -14.76
CA GLU A 5 25.11 -8.06 -13.38
C GLU A 5 23.75 -8.76 -13.34
N ASP A 6 23.64 -9.72 -12.41
CA ASP A 6 22.51 -10.62 -12.18
C ASP A 6 21.16 -9.89 -11.95
N GLN A 7 20.20 -10.13 -12.85
CA GLN A 7 18.79 -9.81 -12.62
C GLN A 7 18.15 -10.85 -11.68
N PRO A 8 17.41 -10.45 -10.63
CA PRO A 8 16.94 -11.39 -9.61
C PRO A 8 15.71 -12.23 -10.01
N CYS A 9 15.25 -12.19 -11.26
CA CYS A 9 14.12 -13.01 -11.74
C CYS A 9 14.30 -13.37 -13.23
N CYS A 10 14.32 -14.67 -13.56
CA CYS A 10 14.24 -15.13 -14.95
C CYS A 10 12.85 -14.79 -15.54
N PRO A 11 12.76 -14.19 -16.74
CA PRO A 11 11.50 -14.03 -17.43
C PRO A 11 10.90 -15.40 -17.75
N VAL A 12 9.64 -15.61 -17.41
CA VAL A 12 8.87 -16.77 -17.86
C VAL A 12 8.77 -16.69 -19.39
N SER A 13 9.32 -17.69 -20.10
CA SER A 13 9.29 -17.74 -21.56
C SER A 13 7.84 -17.81 -22.06
N ARG A 14 7.51 -16.92 -22.99
CA ARG A 14 6.25 -16.92 -23.73
C ARG A 14 6.44 -17.74 -25.00
N ASP A 15 6.20 -19.04 -24.91
CA ASP A 15 5.96 -19.86 -26.09
C ASP A 15 4.45 -20.04 -26.27
N TRP A 16 3.80 -19.10 -26.95
CA TRP A 16 2.70 -19.44 -27.87
C TRP A 16 2.38 -18.28 -28.83
N ALA A 17 2.31 -18.64 -30.11
CA ALA A 17 1.79 -17.92 -31.27
C ALA A 17 2.61 -16.76 -31.87
N ASN A 18 3.64 -17.14 -32.64
CA ASN A 18 3.89 -16.48 -33.93
C ASN A 18 2.77 -16.86 -34.90
N ASN A 19 2.14 -15.86 -35.52
CA ASN A 19 2.03 -15.70 -36.98
C ASN A 19 1.01 -14.60 -37.31
N SER A 20 1.49 -13.41 -37.69
CA SER A 20 1.19 -12.81 -39.01
C SER A 20 1.80 -11.41 -39.11
N THR A 21 2.77 -11.29 -39.99
CA THR A 21 3.28 -10.09 -40.67
C THR A 21 2.16 -9.25 -41.29
N VAL A 22 2.23 -7.91 -41.16
CA VAL A 22 2.06 -6.91 -42.25
C VAL A 22 2.75 -5.60 -41.83
N GLU A 23 3.59 -5.08 -42.74
CA GLU A 23 4.28 -3.78 -42.71
C GLU A 23 3.31 -2.59 -42.84
N ALA A 24 3.66 -1.42 -42.29
CA ALA A 24 3.59 -0.14 -43.02
C ALA A 24 4.16 1.04 -42.21
N SER A 25 5.23 1.60 -42.80
CA SER A 25 5.76 2.97 -42.76
C SER A 25 4.84 4.13 -42.36
N GLY A 26 5.43 5.19 -41.77
CA GLY A 26 4.94 6.56 -41.92
C GLY A 26 5.43 7.56 -40.87
N ASN A 27 6.49 8.32 -41.20
CA ASN A 27 6.87 9.58 -40.55
C ASN A 27 5.75 10.64 -40.64
N ILE A 28 5.70 11.60 -39.70
CA ILE A 28 5.86 13.05 -39.96
C ILE A 28 5.59 13.90 -38.69
N GLU A 29 6.62 14.70 -38.40
CA GLU A 29 6.71 16.08 -37.89
C GLU A 29 5.90 16.63 -36.71
N ALA A 30 6.69 17.18 -35.80
CA ALA A 30 6.35 18.20 -34.83
C ALA A 30 6.10 19.57 -35.49
N THR A 31 5.24 20.38 -34.87
CA THR A 31 5.29 21.83 -35.03
C THR A 31 5.08 22.48 -33.67
N GLU A 32 6.07 23.28 -33.28
CA GLU A 32 6.02 24.21 -32.16
C GLU A 32 5.09 25.36 -32.50
N ASP A 33 4.34 25.87 -31.51
CA ASP A 33 3.84 27.24 -31.61
C ASP A 33 3.92 27.95 -30.25
N LYS A 34 4.67 29.05 -30.25
CA LYS A 34 4.93 29.94 -29.11
C LYS A 34 3.86 31.03 -29.08
N ARG A 35 3.34 31.37 -27.89
CA ARG A 35 2.82 32.73 -27.66
C ARG A 35 2.99 33.18 -26.21
N LYS A 36 3.58 34.37 -26.07
CA LYS A 36 3.80 35.19 -24.86
C LYS A 36 2.53 35.97 -24.48
N CYS A 37 2.37 36.30 -23.19
CA CYS A 37 2.01 37.61 -22.62
C CYS A 37 1.95 37.46 -21.09
N GLU A 38 2.85 38.09 -20.33
CA GLU A 38 2.79 39.44 -19.73
C GLU A 38 2.05 39.50 -18.38
N ASP A 39 2.76 40.07 -17.41
CA ASP A 39 2.47 40.27 -15.98
C ASP A 39 1.80 41.65 -15.76
N PRO A 40 1.20 41.96 -14.59
CA PRO A 40 1.91 42.85 -13.66
C PRO A 40 1.67 42.64 -12.13
N ASP A 41 2.76 42.88 -11.36
CA ASP A 41 2.96 43.51 -10.03
C ASP A 41 1.95 43.31 -8.87
N SER A 42 2.25 42.58 -7.77
CA SER A 42 3.07 42.88 -6.54
C SER A 42 2.16 43.08 -5.29
N PRO A 43 2.61 43.11 -3.99
CA PRO A 43 3.91 42.76 -3.38
C PRO A 43 3.84 41.95 -2.04
N MET A 44 5.02 41.69 -1.44
CA MET A 44 5.31 41.37 -0.01
C MET A 44 5.04 39.94 0.50
N THR A 45 5.85 39.27 1.32
CA THR A 45 6.93 39.64 2.26
C THR A 45 7.94 38.49 2.43
N LYS A 46 9.23 38.83 2.56
CA LYS A 46 10.34 37.94 2.96
C LYS A 46 10.21 37.55 4.45
N LYS A 47 10.40 36.28 4.77
CA LYS A 47 10.98 35.85 6.07
C LYS A 47 12.04 34.79 5.83
N MET A 48 13.30 35.20 6.00
CA MET A 48 14.47 34.33 6.12
C MET A 48 14.37 33.50 7.40
N ARG A 49 14.72 32.22 7.33
CA ARG A 49 15.17 31.47 8.50
C ARG A 49 16.45 30.72 8.12
N LEU A 50 17.50 31.04 8.87
CA LEU A 50 18.84 30.48 8.73
C LEU A 50 18.89 29.01 9.15
N GLU A 51 19.60 28.21 8.36
CA GLU A 51 20.12 26.89 8.69
C GLU A 51 21.42 27.01 9.52
N PRO A 52 21.63 26.19 10.57
CA PRO A 52 22.95 26.03 11.16
C PRO A 52 23.80 25.00 10.38
N ARG A 53 24.95 25.48 9.91
CA ARG A 53 26.04 24.72 9.30
C ARG A 53 26.62 23.65 10.24
N ILE A 54 26.95 22.51 9.64
CA ILE A 54 27.89 21.48 10.11
C ILE A 54 29.32 22.06 10.07
N PRO A 55 30.22 21.73 11.01
CA PRO A 55 31.65 21.76 10.78
C PRO A 55 32.20 20.38 10.42
N ALA A 56 32.92 20.34 9.31
CA ALA A 56 33.74 19.24 8.85
C ALA A 56 34.93 18.98 9.81
N LYS A 57 35.38 17.72 9.89
CA LYS A 57 36.76 17.38 10.20
C LYS A 57 37.26 16.29 9.25
N GLU A 58 38.42 16.58 8.70
CA GLU A 58 39.23 15.80 7.78
C GLU A 58 40.06 14.71 8.48
N VAL A 59 40.27 13.62 7.72
CA VAL A 59 41.50 12.82 7.51
C VAL A 59 42.12 12.07 8.69
N ALA A 60 42.20 10.73 8.53
CA ALA A 60 43.45 9.99 8.71
C ALA A 60 43.43 8.69 7.88
N ASN A 61 44.44 8.56 7.01
CA ASN A 61 44.83 7.32 6.31
C ASN A 61 45.37 6.28 7.30
N GLY A 62 45.15 5.00 7.02
CA GLY A 62 45.78 3.88 7.72
C GLY A 62 45.67 2.60 6.90
N ALA A 63 46.83 2.00 6.60
CA ALA A 63 47.05 0.99 5.58
C ALA A 63 46.66 -0.45 5.99
N ALA A 64 46.41 -1.25 4.94
CA ALA A 64 46.69 -2.66 4.74
C ALA A 64 46.84 -3.61 5.95
N HIS A 65 46.05 -4.68 5.95
CA HIS A 65 46.60 -6.02 6.17
C HIS A 65 45.84 -7.08 5.36
N HIS A 66 46.56 -7.73 4.46
CA HIS A 66 46.24 -9.04 3.88
C HIS A 66 46.20 -10.11 4.98
N GLN A 67 45.22 -11.01 4.92
CA GLN A 67 45.44 -12.41 5.23
C GLN A 67 44.44 -13.29 4.47
N SER A 68 45.02 -14.22 3.72
CA SER A 68 44.44 -15.30 2.92
C SER A 68 44.24 -16.55 3.80
N PHE A 69 43.70 -17.61 3.18
CA PHE A 69 43.46 -19.00 3.62
C PHE A 69 42.07 -19.24 4.25
N GLY A 70 41.25 -20.17 3.79
CA GLY A 70 41.43 -21.18 2.75
C GLY A 70 40.12 -21.95 2.52
N SER A 71 40.04 -22.57 1.35
CA SER A 71 38.92 -23.34 0.83
C SER A 71 38.67 -24.63 1.63
N GLN A 72 37.40 -25.01 1.81
CA GLN A 72 37.01 -26.42 1.90
C GLN A 72 35.56 -26.62 1.42
N GLU A 73 35.43 -27.39 0.34
CA GLU A 73 34.19 -28.00 -0.12
C GLU A 73 33.73 -29.09 0.85
N SER A 74 32.42 -29.25 1.02
CA SER A 74 31.80 -30.56 1.30
C SER A 74 30.33 -30.55 0.86
N GLY A 75 29.95 -31.58 0.10
CA GLY A 75 28.65 -31.75 -0.58
C GLY A 75 27.46 -32.13 0.32
N PRO A 76 26.33 -32.55 -0.28
CA PRO A 76 24.99 -32.37 0.27
C PRO A 76 24.52 -33.51 1.19
N ILE A 77 23.75 -33.15 2.22
CA ILE A 77 23.01 -34.08 3.11
C ILE A 77 21.49 -33.81 2.90
N PRO A 78 20.62 -34.85 2.82
CA PRO A 78 19.20 -34.69 2.52
C PRO A 78 18.37 -34.21 3.74
N PRO A 79 17.12 -33.73 3.54
CA PRO A 79 16.34 -33.12 4.60
C PRO A 79 15.64 -34.17 5.45
N ASP A 80 15.90 -34.16 6.76
CA ASP A 80 15.12 -34.90 7.74
C ASP A 80 14.11 -33.96 8.42
N VAL A 81 12.88 -34.46 8.54
CA VAL A 81 11.72 -33.76 9.10
C VAL A 81 11.79 -33.90 10.61
N SER A 82 11.96 -32.79 11.33
CA SER A 82 11.70 -32.77 12.78
C SER A 82 11.19 -31.42 13.25
N ASN A 83 9.96 -31.45 13.74
CA ASN A 83 9.34 -30.40 14.56
C ASN A 83 10.13 -30.25 15.86
N THR A 84 10.75 -29.10 16.06
CA THR A 84 11.23 -28.69 17.38
C THR A 84 10.85 -27.24 17.66
N ASN A 85 9.91 -27.07 18.58
CA ASN A 85 9.66 -25.82 19.28
C ASN A 85 10.92 -25.44 20.07
N LEU A 86 11.60 -24.35 19.69
CA LEU A 86 12.66 -23.73 20.50
C LEU A 86 12.31 -22.26 20.75
N PRO A 87 12.49 -21.76 21.99
CA PRO A 87 12.04 -20.43 22.37
C PRO A 87 12.98 -19.36 21.78
N SER A 88 12.39 -18.24 21.36
CA SER A 88 13.09 -17.07 20.86
C SER A 88 14.02 -16.50 21.92
N LYS A 89 15.32 -16.41 21.61
CA LYS A 89 16.30 -15.67 22.42
C LYS A 89 15.97 -14.17 22.34
N SER A 90 15.78 -13.56 23.51
CA SER A 90 15.48 -12.14 23.70
C SER A 90 16.75 -11.28 23.60
N GLN A 91 16.62 -10.08 23.03
CA GLN A 91 17.62 -9.01 23.12
C GLN A 91 17.58 -8.35 24.51
N ALA A 92 18.75 -7.95 24.99
CA ALA A 92 18.98 -7.44 26.35
C ALA A 92 18.25 -6.09 26.65
N PRO A 93 17.82 -5.85 27.92
CA PRO A 93 17.08 -4.65 28.30
C PRO A 93 18.02 -3.53 28.78
N VAL A 94 17.70 -2.29 28.40
CA VAL A 94 18.21 -1.08 29.06
C VAL A 94 17.44 -0.92 30.38
N GLY A 95 18.15 -1.04 31.51
CA GLY A 95 17.55 -1.10 32.85
C GLY A 95 17.28 0.26 33.48
N GLY A 96 16.04 0.47 33.92
CA GLY A 96 15.68 1.35 35.03
C GLY A 96 15.04 0.48 36.12
N MET A 97 15.59 0.52 37.34
CA MET A 97 15.31 -0.44 38.40
C MET A 97 14.16 0.06 39.31
N ALA A 98 13.12 -0.77 39.47
CA ALA A 98 12.16 -0.70 40.57
C ALA A 98 12.00 -2.11 41.17
N PRO A 99 11.90 -2.26 42.50
CA PRO A 99 11.90 -3.57 43.14
C PRO A 99 10.50 -4.21 43.09
N GLY A 100 10.40 -5.45 42.61
CA GLY A 100 9.19 -6.27 42.73
C GLY A 100 8.19 -6.27 41.57
N GLY A 101 8.55 -5.80 40.37
CA GLY A 101 7.66 -5.80 39.21
C GLY A 101 8.07 -6.84 38.16
N ALA A 102 7.15 -7.74 37.78
CA ALA A 102 7.31 -8.54 36.58
C ALA A 102 7.69 -7.63 35.40
N LYS A 103 8.77 -7.95 34.67
CA LYS A 103 9.17 -7.20 33.47
C LYS A 103 8.04 -7.29 32.46
N VAL A 104 7.21 -6.26 32.39
CA VAL A 104 6.17 -6.16 31.37
C VAL A 104 6.89 -5.92 30.03
N VAL A 105 6.95 -6.96 29.20
CA VAL A 105 7.51 -6.87 27.85
C VAL A 105 6.61 -5.99 27.01
N ASP A 106 7.17 -4.94 26.41
CA ASP A 106 6.44 -4.09 25.49
C ASP A 106 6.10 -4.87 24.22
N VAL A 107 4.80 -5.05 23.96
CA VAL A 107 4.29 -5.82 22.82
C VAL A 107 4.25 -4.92 21.59
N TYR A 108 4.29 -5.50 20.38
CA TYR A 108 4.29 -4.82 19.08
C TYR A 108 3.30 -3.64 19.01
N ARG A 109 3.78 -2.44 19.28
CA ARG A 109 2.98 -1.21 19.26
C ARG A 109 2.65 -0.80 17.82
N THR A 110 1.46 -0.24 17.64
CA THR A 110 1.06 0.38 16.38
C THR A 110 1.11 1.90 16.44
N GLY A 111 1.56 2.51 15.34
CA GLY A 111 1.44 3.96 15.16
C GLY A 111 0.02 4.39 14.77
N ALA A 112 -0.82 3.46 14.31
CA ALA A 112 -2.21 3.75 13.97
C ALA A 112 -3.02 4.13 15.20
N LYS A 113 -3.90 5.11 15.06
CA LYS A 113 -4.69 5.68 16.16
C LYS A 113 -6.13 5.21 16.06
N CYS A 114 -6.79 4.97 17.18
CA CYS A 114 -8.21 4.65 17.20
C CYS A 114 -9.03 5.76 16.52
N VAL A 115 -10.11 5.38 15.87
CA VAL A 115 -11.07 6.33 15.31
C VAL A 115 -11.64 7.20 16.45
N PRO A 116 -11.70 8.54 16.29
CA PRO A 116 -12.35 9.41 17.27
C PRO A 116 -13.82 9.01 17.51
N GLY A 117 -14.24 8.98 18.78
CA GLY A 117 -15.61 8.63 19.17
C GLY A 117 -15.82 7.16 19.58
N GLU A 118 -14.84 6.28 19.33
CA GLU A 118 -14.82 4.92 19.89
C GLU A 118 -14.04 4.85 21.22
N ALA A 119 -14.10 3.70 21.88
CA ALA A 119 -13.19 3.37 22.98
C ALA A 119 -11.72 3.53 22.53
N GLY A 120 -10.92 4.15 23.39
CA GLY A 120 -9.50 4.35 23.14
C GLY A 120 -8.65 3.14 23.53
N ASP A 121 -7.38 3.19 23.14
CA ASP A 121 -6.38 2.29 23.72
C ASP A 121 -6.32 2.49 25.24
N SER A 122 -6.16 1.41 26.01
CA SER A 122 -6.20 1.46 27.47
C SER A 122 -5.00 2.22 28.07
N GLY A 123 -3.89 2.29 27.31
CA GLY A 123 -2.64 2.91 27.74
C GLY A 123 -1.88 2.14 28.82
N LYS A 124 -2.41 0.99 29.26
CA LYS A 124 -1.75 0.13 30.26
C LYS A 124 -0.46 -0.47 29.70
N PRO A 125 0.50 -0.88 30.55
CA PRO A 125 1.75 -1.49 30.10
C PRO A 125 1.54 -2.81 29.32
N GLY A 126 2.46 -3.09 28.38
CA GLY A 126 2.56 -4.39 27.71
C GLY A 126 1.41 -4.71 26.76
N ALA A 127 0.93 -5.95 26.82
CA ALA A 127 -0.11 -6.46 25.93
C ALA A 127 -1.46 -5.73 26.08
N GLU A 128 -1.71 -5.13 27.25
CA GLU A 128 -2.95 -4.42 27.53
C GLU A 128 -3.01 -3.03 26.90
N TYR A 129 -1.88 -2.48 26.44
CA TYR A 129 -1.80 -1.11 25.93
C TYR A 129 -2.85 -0.84 24.86
N HIS A 130 -2.89 -1.71 23.85
CA HIS A 130 -3.77 -1.58 22.70
C HIS A 130 -5.05 -2.37 22.92
N GLN A 131 -6.19 -1.73 22.74
CA GLN A 131 -7.44 -2.48 22.61
C GLN A 131 -7.50 -3.13 21.23
N VAL A 132 -7.92 -4.39 21.17
CA VAL A 132 -8.04 -5.15 19.93
C VAL A 132 -9.44 -4.99 19.33
N GLY A 133 -9.55 -5.11 18.01
CA GLY A 133 -10.85 -5.08 17.33
C GLY A 133 -11.38 -3.69 16.99
N LEU A 134 -10.77 -2.63 17.49
CA LEU A 134 -11.12 -1.25 17.15
C LEU A 134 -10.76 -0.86 15.72
N PHE A 135 -11.50 0.11 15.16
CA PHE A 135 -11.10 0.77 13.92
C PHE A 135 -9.94 1.72 14.15
N ARG A 136 -9.04 1.82 13.17
CA ARG A 136 -7.87 2.70 13.28
C ARG A 136 -7.63 3.52 12.03
N VAL A 137 -7.14 4.73 12.22
CA VAL A 137 -6.62 5.61 11.17
C VAL A 137 -5.10 5.60 11.17
N LYS A 138 -4.52 5.76 9.97
CA LYS A 138 -3.07 5.91 9.83
C LYS A 138 -2.64 7.26 10.44
N PRO A 139 -1.52 7.29 11.18
CA PRO A 139 -1.10 8.49 11.92
C PRO A 139 -0.72 9.66 11.00
N GLY A 140 -0.42 9.40 9.72
CA GLY A 140 0.15 10.39 8.82
C GLY A 140 1.64 10.63 9.07
N ARG A 141 2.25 11.46 8.21
CA ARG A 141 3.59 12.03 8.42
C ARG A 141 3.43 13.55 8.54
N GLY A 142 2.80 14.00 9.62
CA GLY A 142 2.35 15.38 9.81
C GLY A 142 0.88 15.39 10.23
N ASP A 143 0.03 16.00 9.40
CA ASP A 143 -1.41 16.06 9.66
C ASP A 143 -2.04 14.66 9.74
N ARG A 144 -3.03 14.55 10.62
CA ARG A 144 -3.77 13.31 10.81
C ARG A 144 -4.51 12.94 9.53
N THR A 145 -4.33 11.71 9.08
CA THR A 145 -5.02 11.25 7.87
C THR A 145 -6.43 10.74 8.19
N CYS A 146 -7.35 10.88 7.26
CA CYS A 146 -8.64 10.18 7.26
C CYS A 146 -8.52 8.75 6.68
N SER A 147 -7.30 8.25 6.42
CA SER A 147 -7.12 6.92 5.85
C SER A 147 -7.26 5.86 6.94
N MET A 148 -8.29 5.03 6.81
CA MET A 148 -8.43 3.80 7.58
C MET A 148 -7.18 2.89 7.46
N SER A 149 -6.98 2.04 8.46
CA SER A 149 -5.89 1.07 8.52
C SER A 149 -6.00 0.03 7.39
N CYS A 150 -4.89 -0.64 7.08
CA CYS A 150 -4.90 -1.66 6.03
C CYS A 150 -5.76 -2.87 6.42
N SER A 151 -5.76 -3.28 7.69
CA SER A 151 -6.62 -4.38 8.17
C SER A 151 -8.10 -4.04 8.01
N ASP A 152 -8.51 -2.81 8.33
CA ASP A 152 -9.91 -2.39 8.19
C ASP A 152 -10.35 -2.37 6.71
N LYS A 153 -9.44 -1.95 5.81
CA LYS A 153 -9.70 -1.97 4.35
C LYS A 153 -9.80 -3.40 3.79
N LEU A 154 -8.92 -4.30 4.22
CA LEU A 154 -8.98 -5.71 3.83
C LEU A 154 -10.25 -6.40 4.33
N ALA A 155 -10.66 -6.13 5.58
CA ALA A 155 -11.93 -6.63 6.12
C ALA A 155 -13.14 -6.12 5.32
N ARG A 156 -13.10 -4.86 4.87
CA ARG A 156 -14.13 -4.31 3.97
C ARG A 156 -14.14 -5.02 2.61
N TRP A 157 -12.98 -5.30 2.03
CA TRP A 157 -12.88 -6.05 0.77
C TRP A 157 -13.37 -7.48 0.91
N ASN A 158 -13.27 -8.09 2.10
CA ASN A 158 -13.81 -9.43 2.34
C ASN A 158 -15.35 -9.51 2.28
N VAL A 159 -16.04 -8.36 2.24
CA VAL A 159 -17.50 -8.28 2.14
C VAL A 159 -17.92 -7.66 0.81
N LEU A 160 -17.29 -6.54 0.43
CA LEU A 160 -17.67 -5.79 -0.78
C LEU A 160 -16.91 -6.19 -2.05
N GLY A 161 -15.89 -7.04 -1.91
CA GLY A 161 -14.89 -7.28 -2.93
C GLY A 161 -13.88 -6.12 -3.10
N CYS A 162 -12.80 -6.39 -3.83
CA CYS A 162 -11.70 -5.45 -4.06
C CYS A 162 -11.88 -4.57 -5.31
N GLN A 163 -12.83 -4.89 -6.19
CA GLN A 163 -13.14 -4.19 -7.45
C GLN A 163 -13.67 -2.76 -7.25
N GLY A 164 -14.37 -2.52 -6.14
CA GLY A 164 -15.01 -1.25 -5.83
C GLY A 164 -16.23 -0.92 -6.70
N ALA A 165 -16.89 0.20 -6.37
CA ALA A 165 -18.20 0.54 -6.93
C ALA A 165 -18.22 0.68 -8.47
N LEU A 166 -17.20 1.33 -9.06
CA LEU A 166 -17.20 1.59 -10.51
C LEU A 166 -17.17 0.29 -11.32
N LEU A 167 -16.30 -0.66 -10.97
CA LEU A 167 -16.23 -1.93 -11.71
C LEU A 167 -17.46 -2.80 -11.45
N MET A 168 -18.13 -2.63 -10.31
CA MET A 168 -19.34 -3.39 -9.97
C MET A 168 -20.52 -3.12 -10.92
N HIS A 169 -20.49 -2.07 -11.73
CA HIS A 169 -21.49 -1.88 -12.80
C HIS A 169 -21.49 -3.00 -13.84
N PHE A 170 -20.32 -3.61 -14.08
CA PHE A 170 -20.11 -4.58 -15.16
C PHE A 170 -20.02 -6.03 -14.67
N LEU A 171 -19.98 -6.24 -13.36
CA LEU A 171 -19.73 -7.54 -12.77
C LEU A 171 -21.03 -8.12 -12.23
N GLU A 172 -21.22 -9.42 -12.39
CA GLU A 172 -22.35 -10.13 -11.79
C GLU A 172 -22.10 -10.38 -10.29
N GLU A 173 -20.84 -10.67 -9.93
CA GLU A 173 -20.41 -10.93 -8.56
C GLU A 173 -19.17 -10.08 -8.17
N PRO A 174 -18.99 -9.73 -6.89
CA PRO A 174 -17.80 -9.03 -6.42
C PRO A 174 -16.53 -9.90 -6.54
N ILE A 175 -15.38 -9.24 -6.69
CA ILE A 175 -14.09 -9.94 -6.79
C ILE A 175 -13.46 -10.03 -5.39
N TYR A 176 -13.29 -11.26 -4.90
CA TYR A 176 -12.76 -11.52 -3.57
C TYR A 176 -11.33 -12.10 -3.61
N LEU A 177 -10.58 -11.86 -2.53
CA LEU A 177 -9.27 -12.47 -2.34
C LEU A 177 -9.44 -13.87 -1.75
N SER A 178 -8.91 -14.88 -2.42
CA SER A 178 -8.94 -16.27 -1.91
C SER A 178 -7.93 -16.51 -0.78
N ALA A 179 -6.86 -15.71 -0.72
CA ALA A 179 -5.82 -15.82 0.29
C ALA A 179 -5.19 -14.47 0.64
N VAL A 180 -4.74 -14.35 1.87
CA VAL A 180 -3.85 -13.28 2.35
C VAL A 180 -2.61 -13.93 2.96
N VAL A 181 -1.47 -13.74 2.29
CA VAL A 181 -0.18 -14.29 2.70
C VAL A 181 0.67 -13.17 3.30
N ILE A 182 1.09 -13.35 4.55
CA ILE A 182 1.95 -12.40 5.26
C ILE A 182 3.40 -12.87 5.17
N GLY A 183 4.33 -11.98 4.86
CA GLY A 183 5.76 -12.30 4.88
C GLY A 183 6.27 -12.68 6.28
N LYS A 184 7.51 -13.17 6.37
CA LYS A 184 8.11 -13.52 7.66
C LYS A 184 8.26 -12.29 8.56
N CYS A 185 7.44 -12.22 9.60
CA CYS A 185 7.43 -11.18 10.63
C CYS A 185 6.75 -11.73 11.90
N PRO A 186 6.74 -10.98 13.02
CA PRO A 186 5.84 -11.30 14.12
C PRO A 186 4.40 -11.46 13.63
N TYR A 187 3.79 -12.59 13.94
CA TYR A 187 2.51 -13.01 13.39
C TYR A 187 1.66 -13.68 14.46
N SER A 188 0.35 -13.46 14.41
CA SER A 188 -0.65 -14.18 15.20
C SER A 188 -1.82 -14.49 14.29
N GLN A 189 -2.14 -15.78 14.18
CA GLN A 189 -3.26 -16.28 13.40
C GLN A 189 -4.58 -15.69 13.92
N GLU A 190 -4.73 -15.64 15.24
CA GLU A 190 -5.91 -15.14 15.95
C GLU A 190 -6.10 -13.64 15.69
N ALA A 191 -5.00 -12.87 15.67
CA ALA A 191 -5.06 -11.46 15.34
C ALA A 191 -5.49 -11.22 13.89
N MET A 192 -4.98 -12.02 12.95
CA MET A 192 -5.37 -11.95 11.53
C MET A 192 -6.82 -12.35 11.32
N GLN A 193 -7.27 -13.46 11.90
CA GLN A 193 -8.66 -13.92 11.84
C GLN A 193 -9.59 -12.85 12.41
N ARG A 194 -9.35 -12.36 13.63
CA ARG A 194 -10.17 -11.31 14.25
C ARG A 194 -10.26 -10.05 13.39
N ALA A 195 -9.15 -9.61 12.82
CA ALA A 195 -9.07 -8.35 12.09
C ALA A 195 -9.69 -8.41 10.69
N LEU A 196 -9.55 -9.54 9.98
CA LEU A 196 -9.93 -9.65 8.56
C LEU A 196 -11.25 -10.36 8.33
N THR A 197 -11.57 -11.38 9.14
CA THR A 197 -12.76 -12.23 8.94
C THR A 197 -13.72 -12.13 10.11
N GLY A 198 -13.25 -12.33 11.35
CA GLY A 198 -14.06 -12.44 12.56
C GLY A 198 -15.04 -11.28 12.78
N ARG A 199 -14.59 -10.04 12.58
CA ARG A 199 -15.45 -8.85 12.71
C ARG A 199 -16.55 -8.72 11.65
N CYS A 200 -16.47 -9.48 10.57
CA CYS A 200 -17.45 -9.48 9.48
C CYS A 200 -18.31 -10.76 9.45
N GLN A 201 -18.04 -11.76 10.28
CA GLN A 201 -18.68 -13.10 10.17
C GLN A 201 -20.20 -13.08 10.36
N ASN A 202 -20.72 -12.12 11.13
CA ASN A 202 -22.14 -12.06 11.48
C ASN A 202 -22.93 -11.04 10.66
N ILE A 203 -22.40 -10.58 9.51
CA ILE A 203 -23.12 -9.66 8.63
C ILE A 203 -24.23 -10.41 7.90
N LEU A 204 -25.45 -9.92 8.04
CA LEU A 204 -26.66 -10.50 7.45
C LEU A 204 -27.25 -9.55 6.39
N ALA A 205 -28.17 -10.07 5.59
CA ALA A 205 -28.96 -9.30 4.62
C ALA A 205 -28.12 -8.49 3.60
N LEU A 206 -27.07 -9.11 3.07
CA LEU A 206 -26.34 -8.55 1.93
C LEU A 206 -27.14 -8.73 0.63
N PRO A 207 -27.04 -7.80 -0.34
CA PRO A 207 -27.63 -7.95 -1.66
C PRO A 207 -27.14 -9.21 -2.38
N LYS A 208 -27.90 -9.69 -3.38
CA LYS A 208 -27.53 -10.85 -4.19
C LYS A 208 -26.11 -10.71 -4.75
N GLY A 209 -25.33 -11.78 -4.68
CA GLY A 209 -23.93 -11.84 -5.12
C GLY A 209 -22.91 -11.38 -4.07
N PHE A 210 -23.32 -10.62 -3.05
CA PHE A 210 -22.44 -10.21 -1.96
C PHE A 210 -22.47 -11.22 -0.82
N GLY A 211 -21.29 -11.56 -0.31
CA GLY A 211 -21.13 -12.46 0.81
C GLY A 211 -19.81 -12.26 1.53
N ILE A 212 -19.69 -12.90 2.70
CA ILE A 212 -18.43 -12.98 3.43
C ILE A 212 -17.69 -14.20 2.88
N GLN A 213 -16.49 -14.01 2.36
CA GLN A 213 -15.70 -15.11 1.85
C GLN A 213 -14.79 -15.71 2.91
N GLU A 214 -14.56 -17.02 2.81
CA GLU A 214 -13.49 -17.69 3.54
C GLU A 214 -12.15 -17.34 2.88
N VAL A 215 -11.35 -16.54 3.58
CA VAL A 215 -10.02 -16.14 3.13
C VAL A 215 -8.98 -17.02 3.80
N LYS A 216 -8.14 -17.68 3.01
CA LYS A 216 -7.00 -18.44 3.53
C LYS A 216 -5.97 -17.47 4.10
N LEU A 217 -5.74 -17.53 5.41
CA LEU A 217 -4.74 -16.73 6.10
C LEU A 217 -3.48 -17.57 6.27
N GLN A 218 -2.37 -17.12 5.68
CA GLN A 218 -1.12 -17.85 5.70
C GLN A 218 0.05 -16.93 6.05
N GLN A 219 1.12 -17.52 6.57
CA GLN A 219 2.40 -16.86 6.73
C GLN A 219 3.45 -17.56 5.87
N SER A 220 4.19 -16.78 5.09
CA SER A 220 5.34 -17.25 4.34
C SER A 220 6.55 -17.46 5.24
N THR A 221 7.28 -18.55 5.00
CA THR A 221 8.58 -18.83 5.64
C THR A 221 9.73 -18.03 5.02
N LEU A 222 9.50 -17.37 3.88
CA LEU A 222 10.49 -16.59 3.16
C LEU A 222 10.87 -15.33 3.94
N LEU A 223 12.16 -15.20 4.25
CA LEU A 223 12.73 -13.98 4.82
C LEU A 223 13.16 -13.05 3.69
N PHE A 224 12.36 -12.02 3.41
CA PHE A 224 12.76 -10.99 2.44
C PHE A 224 13.98 -10.23 2.92
N GLU A 225 14.98 -10.06 2.06
CA GLU A 225 16.27 -9.43 2.40
C GLU A 225 16.12 -7.98 2.88
N GLN A 226 15.13 -7.27 2.34
CA GLN A 226 14.82 -5.88 2.69
C GLN A 226 13.76 -5.78 3.80
N SER A 227 13.38 -6.89 4.43
CA SER A 227 12.51 -6.88 5.61
C SER A 227 13.22 -6.21 6.79
N ARG A 228 12.43 -5.64 7.71
CA ARG A 228 12.99 -5.01 8.92
C ARG A 228 13.92 -5.94 9.69
N CYS A 229 13.51 -7.20 9.90
CA CYS A 229 14.30 -8.19 10.62
C CYS A 229 15.62 -8.50 9.91
N ALA A 230 15.61 -8.71 8.60
CA ALA A 230 16.81 -8.99 7.82
C ALA A 230 17.78 -7.79 7.80
N VAL A 231 17.27 -6.58 7.57
CA VAL A 231 18.09 -5.35 7.59
C VAL A 231 18.66 -5.09 8.98
N GLN A 232 17.90 -5.35 10.04
CA GLN A 232 18.38 -5.18 11.41
C GLN A 232 19.46 -6.18 11.77
N ALA A 233 19.34 -7.45 11.35
CA ALA A 233 20.37 -8.46 11.54
C ALA A 233 21.68 -8.11 10.81
N LYS A 234 21.60 -7.60 9.58
CA LYS A 234 22.78 -7.14 8.80
C LYS A 234 23.45 -5.90 9.39
N ARG A 235 22.73 -5.11 10.18
CA ARG A 235 23.20 -3.85 10.79
C ARG A 235 23.35 -3.95 12.31
N ALA A 236 23.58 -5.15 12.85
CA ALA A 236 23.58 -5.40 14.29
C ALA A 236 24.45 -4.40 15.09
N ASP A 237 25.52 -3.88 14.49
CA ASP A 237 26.48 -2.96 15.11
C ASP A 237 26.44 -1.51 14.58
N GLY A 238 25.50 -1.18 13.69
CA GLY A 238 25.41 0.13 13.05
C GLY A 238 24.63 1.16 13.88
N PRO A 239 25.18 2.36 14.18
CA PRO A 239 24.42 3.41 14.85
C PRO A 239 23.35 3.98 13.90
N GLY A 240 22.07 3.70 14.16
CA GLY A 240 20.98 4.32 13.40
C GLY A 240 19.62 3.67 13.56
N ARG A 241 18.58 4.50 13.67
CA ARG A 241 17.20 4.01 13.66
C ARG A 241 16.82 3.59 12.23
N LEU A 242 16.28 2.38 12.08
CA LEU A 242 15.68 1.95 10.81
C LEU A 242 14.43 2.78 10.52
N VAL A 243 14.37 3.37 9.32
CA VAL A 243 13.24 4.20 8.87
C VAL A 243 12.71 3.63 7.54
N PRO A 244 11.38 3.46 7.38
CA PRO A 244 10.81 3.03 6.12
C PRO A 244 10.97 4.11 5.03
N CYS A 245 11.23 3.66 3.80
CA CYS A 245 11.29 4.51 2.63
C CYS A 245 10.00 5.34 2.47
N GLY A 246 10.14 6.59 2.02
CA GLY A 246 9.02 7.48 1.72
C GLY A 246 8.40 7.25 0.33
N ALA A 247 9.04 6.41 -0.50
CA ALA A 247 8.56 6.08 -1.82
C ALA A 247 7.62 4.87 -1.81
N ALA A 248 6.74 4.80 -2.80
CA ALA A 248 5.88 3.66 -3.09
C ALA A 248 5.97 3.34 -4.58
N ILE A 249 6.10 2.06 -4.89
CA ILE A 249 6.19 1.55 -6.27
C ILE A 249 4.86 0.83 -6.57
N SER A 250 4.23 1.18 -7.69
CA SER A 250 3.04 0.53 -8.20
C SER A 250 3.30 0.02 -9.61
N TRP A 251 3.06 -1.26 -9.83
CA TRP A 251 3.22 -1.93 -11.12
C TRP A 251 2.07 -2.91 -11.35
N SER A 252 1.66 -3.05 -12.59
CA SER A 252 0.65 -4.01 -13.04
C SER A 252 1.16 -4.69 -14.32
N ALA A 253 0.83 -5.96 -14.49
CA ALA A 253 1.14 -6.73 -15.70
C ALA A 253 0.18 -6.37 -16.85
N VAL A 254 0.05 -5.08 -17.15
CA VAL A 254 -0.80 -4.56 -18.22
C VAL A 254 0.12 -3.99 -19.30
N PRO A 255 -0.02 -4.41 -20.58
CA PRO A 255 0.75 -3.84 -21.67
C PRO A 255 0.66 -2.30 -21.65
N GLU A 256 1.76 -1.62 -22.00
CA GLU A 256 1.83 -0.16 -22.13
C GLU A 256 1.62 0.64 -20.83
N GLN A 257 1.44 -0.02 -19.67
CA GLN A 257 1.36 0.65 -18.37
C GLN A 257 2.76 0.69 -17.70
N PRO A 258 3.44 1.86 -17.66
CA PRO A 258 4.75 1.93 -17.07
C PRO A 258 4.69 1.91 -15.53
N LEU A 259 5.82 1.58 -14.93
CA LEU A 259 6.05 1.66 -13.49
C LEU A 259 5.67 3.04 -12.93
N ASP A 260 4.80 3.08 -11.91
CA ASP A 260 4.44 4.31 -11.20
C ASP A 260 5.19 4.35 -9.85
N VAL A 261 6.25 5.16 -9.79
CA VAL A 261 7.01 5.38 -8.55
C VAL A 261 6.61 6.73 -7.99
N THR A 262 6.10 6.73 -6.75
CA THR A 262 5.62 7.94 -6.07
C THR A 262 6.40 8.18 -4.79
N ALA A 263 6.54 9.45 -4.39
CA ALA A 263 7.04 9.87 -3.09
C ALA A 263 6.16 11.01 -2.58
N ASN A 264 5.76 10.95 -1.30
CA ASN A 264 4.86 11.94 -0.69
C ASN A 264 3.54 12.17 -1.47
N GLY A 265 3.04 11.13 -2.16
CA GLY A 265 1.78 11.18 -2.92
C GLY A 265 1.90 11.70 -4.35
N PHE A 266 3.11 12.04 -4.82
CA PHE A 266 3.36 12.52 -6.18
C PHE A 266 4.36 11.62 -6.90
N PRO A 267 4.33 11.52 -8.25
CA PRO A 267 5.38 10.84 -9.02
C PRO A 267 6.77 11.32 -8.62
N GLN A 268 7.72 10.39 -8.52
CA GLN A 268 9.10 10.70 -8.14
C GLN A 268 9.69 11.72 -9.11
N GLY A 269 10.37 12.74 -8.58
CA GLY A 269 10.89 13.86 -9.36
C GLY A 269 9.93 15.04 -9.54
N THR A 270 8.66 14.93 -9.09
CA THR A 270 7.73 16.06 -9.10
C THR A 270 8.27 17.23 -8.28
N THR A 271 8.50 18.37 -8.94
CA THR A 271 8.98 19.59 -8.28
C THR A 271 7.83 20.34 -7.59
N LYS A 272 8.14 21.24 -6.65
CA LYS A 272 7.12 22.09 -6.00
C LYS A 272 6.26 22.89 -6.99
N LYS A 273 6.87 23.33 -8.10
CA LYS A 273 6.17 24.02 -9.19
C LYS A 273 5.27 23.08 -9.98
N GLY A 274 5.66 21.81 -10.11
CA GLY A 274 4.95 20.78 -10.87
C GLY A 274 3.77 20.13 -10.15
N ILE A 275 3.61 20.27 -8.83
CA ILE A 275 2.56 19.60 -8.02
C ILE A 275 1.14 19.82 -8.57
N ARG A 276 0.86 20.98 -9.17
CA ARG A 276 -0.48 21.32 -9.71
C ARG A 276 -0.69 20.88 -11.16
N SER A 277 0.31 20.26 -11.78
CA SER A 277 0.24 19.81 -13.17
C SER A 277 -0.50 18.47 -13.31
N LEU A 278 -0.97 18.16 -14.52
CA LEU A 278 -1.57 16.86 -14.82
C LEU A 278 -0.54 15.73 -14.70
N GLN A 279 0.72 16.02 -15.02
CA GLN A 279 1.84 15.07 -14.96
C GLN A 279 2.19 14.67 -13.52
N ALA A 280 1.81 15.45 -12.51
CA ALA A 280 2.03 15.15 -11.10
C ALA A 280 1.01 14.16 -10.51
N ARG A 281 0.13 13.58 -11.34
CA ARG A 281 -0.86 12.60 -10.88
C ARG A 281 -0.27 11.20 -10.90
N SER A 282 -0.43 10.49 -9.79
CA SER A 282 -0.20 9.04 -9.77
C SER A 282 -1.19 8.34 -10.71
N ARG A 283 -0.73 7.29 -11.38
CA ARG A 283 -1.53 6.48 -12.32
C ARG A 283 -2.67 5.73 -11.62
N ILE A 284 -2.53 5.48 -10.32
CA ILE A 284 -3.56 4.85 -9.48
C ILE A 284 -4.38 5.87 -8.69
N SER A 285 -4.26 7.16 -9.01
CA SER A 285 -5.11 8.19 -8.40
C SER A 285 -6.57 8.04 -8.85
N LYS A 286 -7.52 8.55 -8.05
CA LYS A 286 -8.95 8.43 -8.35
C LYS A 286 -9.31 8.96 -9.75
N VAL A 287 -8.69 10.06 -10.16
CA VAL A 287 -8.97 10.70 -11.47
C VAL A 287 -8.46 9.87 -12.64
N GLU A 288 -7.27 9.27 -12.55
CA GLU A 288 -6.74 8.44 -13.64
C GLU A 288 -7.47 7.08 -13.73
N LEU A 289 -7.88 6.51 -12.58
CA LEU A 289 -8.74 5.32 -12.57
C LEU A 289 -10.13 5.62 -13.13
N PHE A 290 -10.70 6.79 -12.82
CA PHE A 290 -12.00 7.18 -13.36
C PHE A 290 -11.95 7.46 -14.87
N ARG A 291 -10.87 8.09 -15.37
CA ARG A 291 -10.63 8.22 -16.81
C ARG A 291 -10.51 6.88 -17.51
N SER A 292 -9.86 5.91 -16.89
CA SER A 292 -9.77 4.55 -17.42
C SER A 292 -11.16 3.91 -17.51
N PHE A 293 -12.01 4.11 -16.50
CA PHE A 293 -13.41 3.69 -16.53
C PHE A 293 -14.24 4.41 -17.61
N GLN A 294 -14.07 5.72 -17.79
CA GLN A 294 -14.73 6.48 -18.87
C GLN A 294 -14.29 6.00 -20.26
N LYS A 295 -12.99 5.73 -20.45
CA LYS A 295 -12.47 5.15 -21.70
C LYS A 295 -13.09 3.78 -22.01
N LEU A 296 -13.28 2.94 -20.98
CA LEU A 296 -14.01 1.68 -21.11
C LEU A 296 -15.46 1.93 -21.56
N LEU A 297 -16.17 2.86 -20.94
CA LEU A 297 -17.54 3.22 -21.35
C LEU A 297 -17.60 3.68 -22.80
N SER A 298 -16.69 4.56 -23.23
CA SER A 298 -16.64 5.04 -24.62
C SER A 298 -16.31 3.94 -25.63
N SER A 299 -15.74 2.81 -25.20
CA SER A 299 -15.47 1.65 -26.06
C SER A 299 -16.67 0.71 -26.21
N ILE A 300 -17.72 0.88 -25.40
CA ILE A 300 -18.93 0.07 -25.41
C ILE A 300 -20.06 0.92 -25.99
N SER A 301 -20.83 0.38 -26.93
CA SER A 301 -22.00 1.09 -27.45
C SER A 301 -23.04 1.32 -26.34
N GLU A 302 -23.68 2.51 -26.33
CA GLU A 302 -24.55 2.96 -25.23
C GLU A 302 -25.75 2.01 -24.98
N ASP A 303 -26.24 1.31 -26.00
CA ASP A 303 -27.30 0.31 -25.88
C ASP A 303 -26.89 -0.90 -25.02
N LYS A 304 -25.58 -1.16 -24.92
CA LYS A 304 -24.98 -2.24 -24.13
C LYS A 304 -24.49 -1.79 -22.76
N TRP A 305 -24.64 -0.53 -22.40
CA TRP A 305 -24.26 -0.07 -21.06
C TRP A 305 -25.16 -0.72 -20.00
N PRO A 306 -24.61 -1.05 -18.82
CA PRO A 306 -25.42 -1.48 -17.68
C PRO A 306 -26.54 -0.48 -17.36
N ASP A 307 -27.72 -0.98 -16.97
CA ASP A 307 -28.90 -0.13 -16.69
C ASP A 307 -28.59 0.99 -15.69
N SER A 308 -27.84 0.67 -14.64
CA SER A 308 -27.35 1.63 -13.65
C SER A 308 -26.67 2.88 -14.23
N LEU A 309 -26.06 2.77 -15.42
CA LEU A 309 -25.38 3.86 -16.12
C LEU A 309 -26.24 4.53 -17.20
N ARG A 310 -27.38 3.94 -17.58
CA ARG A 310 -28.29 4.46 -18.62
C ARG A 310 -29.48 5.24 -18.07
N VAL A 311 -29.94 4.90 -16.86
CA VAL A 311 -31.19 5.44 -16.27
C VAL A 311 -31.16 6.97 -16.11
N ARG A 312 -29.99 7.55 -15.84
CA ARG A 312 -29.84 9.01 -15.72
C ARG A 312 -28.48 9.44 -16.22
N LYS A 313 -28.38 10.71 -16.59
CA LYS A 313 -27.09 11.34 -16.91
C LYS A 313 -26.26 11.45 -15.62
N LEU A 314 -25.03 10.93 -15.67
CA LEU A 314 -24.04 10.97 -14.59
C LEU A 314 -22.87 11.83 -15.07
N GLU A 315 -22.38 12.74 -14.23
CA GLU A 315 -21.31 13.68 -14.60
C GLU A 315 -20.09 13.56 -13.69
N THR A 316 -20.28 13.25 -12.40
CA THR A 316 -19.19 13.25 -11.42
C THR A 316 -18.79 11.84 -10.98
N TYR A 317 -17.53 11.66 -10.61
CA TYR A 317 -17.00 10.41 -10.05
C TYR A 317 -17.87 9.87 -8.89
N GLN A 318 -18.44 10.75 -8.07
CA GLN A 318 -19.37 10.37 -7.01
C GLN A 318 -20.67 9.78 -7.57
N GLU A 319 -21.32 10.44 -8.53
CA GLU A 319 -22.57 9.99 -9.12
C GLU A 319 -22.43 8.63 -9.79
N PHE A 320 -21.33 8.40 -10.51
CA PHE A 320 -21.03 7.09 -11.09
C PHE A 320 -20.93 6.03 -9.99
N LYS A 321 -20.20 6.30 -8.90
CA LYS A 321 -20.10 5.34 -7.80
C LYS A 321 -21.44 5.07 -7.12
N GLU A 322 -22.26 6.09 -6.92
CA GLU A 322 -23.56 5.99 -6.26
C GLU A 322 -24.59 5.22 -7.11
N ALA A 323 -24.46 5.30 -8.44
CA ALA A 323 -25.32 4.57 -9.36
C ALA A 323 -25.14 3.03 -9.26
N ALA A 324 -24.02 2.54 -8.73
CA ALA A 324 -23.82 1.11 -8.45
C ALA A 324 -24.63 0.67 -7.21
N SER A 325 -25.95 0.62 -7.33
CA SER A 325 -26.90 0.42 -6.23
C SER A 325 -26.59 -0.79 -5.36
N ALA A 326 -26.38 -1.97 -5.95
CA ALA A 326 -26.07 -3.19 -5.20
C ALA A 326 -24.81 -3.04 -4.33
N TYR A 327 -23.76 -2.38 -4.85
CA TYR A 327 -22.56 -2.08 -4.07
C TYR A 327 -22.85 -1.11 -2.92
N GLN A 328 -23.65 -0.07 -3.16
CA GLN A 328 -24.00 0.91 -2.13
C GLN A 328 -24.90 0.29 -1.05
N GLU A 329 -25.84 -0.56 -1.42
CA GLU A 329 -26.68 -1.33 -0.50
C GLU A 329 -25.84 -2.25 0.38
N ALA A 330 -24.93 -3.03 -0.21
CA ALA A 330 -24.00 -3.88 0.52
C ALA A 330 -23.12 -3.07 1.48
N TRP A 331 -22.62 -1.92 1.02
CA TRP A 331 -21.82 -1.03 1.86
C TRP A 331 -22.61 -0.44 3.02
N ASN A 332 -23.85 -0.02 2.78
CA ASN A 332 -24.74 0.50 3.81
C ASN A 332 -25.09 -0.58 4.84
N ALA A 333 -25.36 -1.82 4.40
CA ALA A 333 -25.60 -2.95 5.28
C ALA A 333 -24.39 -3.24 6.18
N LEU A 334 -23.18 -3.27 5.59
CA LEU A 334 -21.93 -3.47 6.33
C LEU A 334 -21.67 -2.36 7.35
N GLN A 335 -21.88 -1.10 6.96
CA GLN A 335 -21.71 0.04 7.88
C GLN A 335 -22.65 -0.01 9.07
N LYS A 336 -23.93 -0.33 8.85
CA LYS A 336 -24.91 -0.41 9.93
C LYS A 336 -24.59 -1.51 10.94
N GLN A 337 -23.99 -2.62 10.49
CA GLN A 337 -23.83 -3.81 11.31
C GLN A 337 -22.45 -3.92 11.98
N ALA A 338 -21.35 -3.56 11.30
CA ALA A 338 -20.01 -3.69 11.88
C ALA A 338 -19.03 -2.55 11.56
N PHE A 339 -19.38 -1.63 10.65
CA PHE A 339 -18.46 -0.59 10.16
C PHE A 339 -18.99 0.83 10.47
N ALA A 340 -19.72 0.99 11.58
CA ALA A 340 -20.38 2.24 11.96
C ALA A 340 -19.38 3.41 12.11
N SER A 341 -18.20 3.13 12.65
CA SER A 341 -17.13 4.11 12.90
C SER A 341 -16.20 4.30 11.70
N TRP A 342 -16.59 3.87 10.50
CA TRP A 342 -15.76 4.05 9.31
C TRP A 342 -15.66 5.54 8.92
N ILE A 343 -14.45 6.08 8.94
CA ILE A 343 -14.20 7.46 8.48
C ILE A 343 -14.21 7.52 6.95
N ARG A 344 -15.02 8.43 6.41
CA ARG A 344 -15.04 8.78 4.98
C ARG A 344 -14.22 10.04 4.72
N ASN A 345 -13.69 10.15 3.51
CA ASN A 345 -13.10 11.42 3.06
C ASN A 345 -14.23 12.46 2.85
N PRO A 346 -13.91 13.76 2.92
CA PRO A 346 -14.88 14.80 2.60
C PRO A 346 -15.48 14.63 1.19
N PRO A 347 -16.75 14.99 0.98
CA PRO A 347 -17.44 14.84 -0.31
C PRO A 347 -16.68 15.49 -1.48
N ASP A 348 -16.06 16.64 -1.28
CA ASP A 348 -15.33 17.41 -2.30
C ASP A 348 -14.21 16.60 -2.98
N TYR A 349 -13.66 15.58 -2.31
CA TYR A 349 -12.67 14.65 -2.89
C TYR A 349 -13.25 13.67 -3.91
N HIS A 350 -14.55 13.77 -4.20
CA HIS A 350 -15.31 12.88 -5.06
C HIS A 350 -16.16 13.62 -6.11
N GLN A 351 -16.30 14.94 -6.02
CA GLN A 351 -17.16 15.75 -6.91
C GLN A 351 -16.46 16.24 -8.20
N PHE A 352 -15.47 15.49 -8.70
CA PHE A 352 -14.78 15.80 -9.96
C PHE A 352 -15.34 15.00 -11.13
N LYS A 353 -15.13 15.48 -12.35
CA LYS A 353 -15.57 14.85 -13.62
C LYS A 353 -14.46 14.07 -14.31
#